data_AF-A0A1K0FPA6-F1
#
_entry.id   AF-A0A1K0FPA6-F1
#
_cell.length_a   1.000
_cell.length_b   1.000
_cell.length_c   1.000
_cell.angle_alpha   90.00
_cell.angle_beta   90.00
_cell.angle_gamma   90.00
#
_symmetry.space_group_name_H-M   'P 1'
#
loop_
_entity.id
_entity.type
_entity.pdbx_description
1 polymer ?
#
loop_
_entity_poly.entity_id
_entity_poly.type
_entity_poly.pdbx_seq_one_letter_code
_entity_poly.pdbx_strand_id
1 'polypeptide(L)' 'MGAAMQTPDGTWRVEPYLRPRTRSWWYRLVGPASDNVIEDLSIGAVERLLTEMGYDLADLVDVPAPGGGSDRRSSESA' A
#
# COMPACT_ATOMS: atom_id res chain seq x y z
N MET A 1 5.66 -5.79 8.50
CA MET A 1 4.56 -4.87 8.17
C MET A 1 4.90 -4.29 6.81
N GLY A 2 4.12 -4.59 5.78
CA GLY A 2 4.40 -4.10 4.42
C GLY A 2 4.11 -2.61 4.34
N ALA A 3 4.98 -1.87 3.66
CA ALA A 3 4.67 -0.52 3.24
C ALA A 3 3.57 -0.56 2.16
N ALA A 4 2.85 0.55 1.99
CA ALA A 4 2.02 0.68 0.80
C ALA A 4 2.93 0.68 -0.44
N MET A 5 2.46 0.13 -1.55
CA MET A 5 3.21 0.11 -2.80
C MET A 5 2.35 0.73 -3.90
N GLN A 6 2.97 1.21 -4.97
CA GLN A 6 2.26 1.77 -6.12
C GLN A 6 2.88 1.33 -7.43
N THR A 7 2.13 1.40 -8.52
CA THR A 7 2.66 1.21 -9.86
C THR A 7 3.68 2.30 -10.19
N PRO A 8 4.65 2.06 -11.10
CA PRO A 8 5.69 3.03 -11.44
C PRO A 8 5.15 4.37 -11.94
N ASP A 9 4.00 4.34 -12.61
CA ASP A 9 3.29 5.51 -13.12
C ASP A 9 2.41 6.20 -12.07
N GLY A 10 2.27 5.62 -10.87
CA GLY A 10 1.47 6.13 -9.77
C GLY A 10 -0.05 5.99 -9.97
N THR A 11 -0.50 5.28 -11.00
CA THR A 11 -1.92 5.11 -11.31
C THR A 11 -2.65 4.25 -10.28
N TRP A 12 -2.00 3.20 -9.80
CA TRP A 12 -2.58 2.27 -8.84
C TRP A 12 -1.74 2.16 -7.58
N ARG A 13 -2.41 2.12 -6.42
CA ARG A 13 -1.77 1.95 -5.11
C ARG A 13 -2.32 0.73 -4.39
N VAL A 14 -1.43 -0.14 -3.95
CA VAL A 14 -1.73 -1.31 -3.13
C VAL A 14 -1.45 -0.95 -1.67
N GLU A 15 -2.48 -1.06 -0.83
CA GLU A 15 -2.35 -0.77 0.59
C GLU A 15 -2.71 -2.01 1.43
N PRO A 16 -1.77 -2.54 2.23
CA PRO A 16 -2.10 -3.56 3.20
C PRO A 16 -2.87 -2.93 4.36
N TYR A 17 -3.95 -3.59 4.80
CA TYR A 17 -4.68 -3.21 6.00
C TYR A 17 -5.04 -4.44 6.84
N LEU A 18 -5.18 -4.21 8.14
CA LEU A 18 -5.62 -5.22 9.07
C LEU A 18 -7.15 -5.18 9.16
N ARG A 19 -7.81 -6.31 8.87
CA ARG A 19 -9.25 -6.40 9.12
C ARG A 19 -9.51 -6.45 10.63
N PRO A 20 -10.31 -5.52 11.20
CA PRO A 20 -10.54 -5.48 12.64
C PRO A 20 -11.19 -6.75 13.19
N ARG A 21 -12.07 -7.37 12.41
CA ARG A 21 -12.91 -8.49 12.85
C ARG A 21 -12.18 -9.84 12.88
N THR A 22 -11.23 -10.06 11.98
CA THR A 22 -10.52 -11.34 11.84
C THR A 22 -9.05 -11.26 12.21
N ARG A 23 -8.51 -10.05 12.40
CA ARG A 23 -7.07 -9.78 12.59
C ARG A 23 -6.20 -10.39 11.48
N SER A 24 -6.78 -10.57 10.29
CA SER A 24 -6.06 -11.05 9.11
C SER A 24 -5.65 -9.87 8.25
N TRP A 25 -4.52 -10.01 7.57
CA TRP A 25 -4.03 -9.03 6.60
C TRP A 25 -4.74 -9.18 5.27
N TRP A 26 -5.17 -8.06 4.72
CA TRP A 26 -5.79 -7.94 3.41
C TRP A 26 -5.19 -6.77 2.67
N TYR A 27 -5.44 -6.70 1.38
CA TYR A 27 -4.98 -5.63 0.52
C TYR A 27 -6.18 -4.88 -0.04
N ARG A 28 -6.02 -3.58 -0.22
CA ARG A 28 -6.91 -2.76 -1.04
C ARG A 28 -6.13 -2.17 -2.20
N LEU A 29 -6.79 -2.07 -3.35
CA LEU A 29 -6.27 -1.44 -4.55
C LEU A 29 -6.99 -0.11 -4.73
N VAL A 30 -6.24 0.98 -4.75
CA VAL A 30 -6.76 2.35 -4.93
C VAL A 30 -6.36 2.80 -6.32
N GLY A 31 -7.36 3.14 -7.13
CA GLY A 31 -7.16 3.59 -8.50
C GLY A 31 -6.90 5.09 -8.63
N PRO A 32 -6.73 5.56 -9.89
CA PRO A 32 -6.40 6.95 -10.18
C PRO A 32 -7.52 7.93 -9.80
N ALA A 33 -8.77 7.46 -9.81
CA ALA A 33 -9.89 8.14 -9.19
C ALA A 33 -9.96 7.68 -7.72
N SER A 34 -9.88 8.61 -6.76
CA SER A 34 -9.84 8.30 -5.32
C SER A 34 -11.07 7.55 -4.79
N ASP A 35 -12.15 7.50 -5.57
CA ASP A 35 -13.36 6.71 -5.30
C ASP A 35 -13.28 5.25 -5.81
N ASN A 36 -12.32 4.93 -6.69
CA ASN A 36 -12.12 3.59 -7.21
C ASN A 36 -11.27 2.76 -6.24
N VAL A 37 -11.89 2.29 -5.17
CA VAL A 37 -11.26 1.44 -4.16
C VAL A 37 -11.82 0.03 -4.23
N ILE A 38 -10.95 -0.94 -4.45
CA ILE A 38 -11.27 -2.36 -4.38
C ILE A 38 -10.65 -2.91 -3.10
N GLU A 39 -11.47 -3.21 -2.11
CA GLU A 39 -11.03 -3.75 -0.82
C GLU A 39 -11.06 -5.28 -0.83
N ASP A 40 -10.64 -5.88 0.29
CA ASP A 40 -10.89 -7.28 0.59
C ASP A 40 -10.15 -8.25 -0.34
N LEU A 41 -8.98 -7.84 -0.85
CA LEU A 41 -8.16 -8.62 -1.76
C LEU A 41 -7.12 -9.47 -1.01
N SER A 42 -6.99 -10.73 -1.41
CA SER A 42 -5.80 -11.53 -1.11
C SER A 42 -4.63 -11.11 -2.01
N ILE A 43 -3.40 -11.48 -1.66
CA ILE A 43 -2.23 -11.14 -2.49
C ILE A 43 -2.35 -11.66 -3.93
N GLY A 44 -2.86 -12.88 -4.13
CA GLY A 44 -3.08 -13.43 -5.47
C GLY A 44 -4.21 -12.73 -6.23
N ALA A 45 -5.19 -12.14 -5.53
CA ALA A 45 -6.22 -11.33 -6.17
C ALA A 45 -5.64 -9.97 -6.63
N VAL A 46 -4.75 -9.36 -5.84
CA VAL A 46 -4.02 -8.15 -6.23
C VAL A 46 -3.17 -8.42 -7.47
N GLU A 47 -2.35 -9.46 -7.44
CA GLU A 47 -1.47 -9.83 -8.56
C GLU A 47 -2.26 -10.03 -9.86
N ARG A 48 -3.38 -10.75 -9.78
CA ARG A 48 -4.25 -10.97 -10.93
C ARG A 48 -4.83 -9.66 -11.48
N LEU A 49 -5.36 -8.79 -10.62
CA LEU A 49 -5.95 -7.52 -11.04
C LEU A 49 -4.91 -6.59 -11.69
N LEU A 50 -3.71 -6.51 -11.10
CA LEU A 50 -2.60 -5.76 -11.69
C LEU A 50 -2.21 -6.31 -13.06
N THR A 51 -2.13 -7.63 -13.19
CA THR A 51 -1.82 -8.30 -14.47
C THR A 51 -2.88 -7.99 -15.52
N GLU A 52 -4.17 -8.02 -15.16
CA GLU A 52 -5.28 -7.65 -16.05
C GLU A 52 -5.20 -6.18 -16.50
N MET A 53 -4.58 -5.31 -15.69
CA MET A 53 -4.32 -3.90 -16.00
C MET A 53 -2.99 -3.66 -16.72
N GLY A 54 -2.17 -4.70 -16.92
CA GLY A 54 -0.86 -4.62 -17.59
C GLY A 54 0.32 -4.27 -16.67
N TYR A 55 0.18 -4.40 -15.36
CA TYR A 55 1.26 -4.21 -14.38
C TYR A 55 1.69 -5.54 -13.76
N ASP A 56 2.98 -5.68 -13.48
CA ASP A 56 3.51 -6.79 -12.67
C ASP A 56 3.61 -6.37 -11.20
N LEU A 57 3.36 -7.31 -10.29
CA LEU A 57 3.52 -7.07 -8.84
C LEU A 57 4.97 -6.73 -8.48
N ALA A 58 5.94 -7.32 -9.18
CA ALA A 58 7.37 -7.10 -8.97
C ALA A 58 7.83 -5.70 -9.41
N ASP A 59 7.05 -5.01 -10.26
CA ASP A 59 7.34 -3.64 -10.71
C ASP A 59 6.81 -2.57 -9.74
N LEU A 60 6.06 -2.97 -8.70
CA LEU A 60 5.55 -2.01 -7.73
C LEU A 60 6.69 -1.37 -6.92
N VAL A 61 6.58 -0.06 -6.71
CA VAL A 61 7.51 0.74 -5.92
C VAL A 61 6.93 1.06 -4.54
N ASP A 62 7.77 1.07 -3.50
CA ASP A 62 7.35 1.43 -2.15
C ASP A 62 6.87 2.89 -2.07
N VAL A 63 5.74 3.09 -1.40
CA VAL A 63 5.22 4.40 -1.04
C VAL A 63 5.63 4.69 0.41
N PRO A 64 6.40 5.77 0.64
CA PRO A 64 6.75 6.16 2.00
C PRO A 64 5.46 6.41 2.80
N ALA A 65 5.38 5.80 3.98
CA ALA A 65 4.26 6.07 4.88
C ALA A 65 4.21 7.59 5.17
N PRO A 66 3.04 8.24 5.08
CA PRO A 66 2.93 9.64 5.43
C PRO A 66 3.25 9.78 6.93
N GLY A 67 4.44 10.28 7.27
CA GLY A 67 4.84 10.56 8.66
C GLY A 67 6.01 9.76 9.24
N GLY A 68 6.85 9.09 8.44
CA GLY A 68 8.10 8.46 8.91
C GLY A 68 9.29 9.43 9.06
N GLY A 69 9.05 10.70 9.39
CA GLY A 69 10.10 11.68 9.67
C GLY A 69 10.61 11.51 11.10
N SER A 70 11.83 11.01 11.25
CA SER A 70 12.53 10.99 12.53
C SER A 70 12.80 12.42 13.01
N ASP A 71 11.95 12.96 13.90
CA ASP A 71 12.38 13.97 14.86
C ASP A 71 12.69 13.28 16.19
N ARG A 72 13.87 12.65 16.23
CA ARG A 72 14.55 12.32 17.46
C ARG A 72 15.90 13.03 17.41
N ARG A 73 15.90 14.35 17.55
CA ARG A 73 17.11 15.09 17.89
C ARG A 73 16.99 15.55 19.34
N SER A 74 17.72 14.83 20.19
CA SER A 74 18.33 15.26 21.44
C SER A 74 17.88 16.62 21.99
N SER A 75 17.13 16.57 23.08
CA SER A 75 17.25 17.57 24.15
C SER A 75 17.64 16.82 25.42
N GLU A 76 18.89 16.34 25.40
CA GLU A 76 19.71 16.23 26.59
C GLU A 76 20.33 17.62 26.84
N SER A 77 20.46 18.02 28.12
CA SER A 77 21.01 19.29 28.64
C SER A 77 19.99 20.44 28.74
N ALA A 78 19.77 21.11 29.87
CA ALA A 78 20.46 21.15 31.17
C ALA A 78 19.49 21.65 32.25
#